data_AF-A0A258L4K8-F1
#
_entry.id   AF-A0A258L4K8-F1
#
_cell.length_a   1.000
_cell.length_b   1.000
_cell.length_c   1.000
_cell.angle_alpha   90.00
_cell.angle_beta   90.00
_cell.angle_gamma   90.00
#
_symmetry.space_group_name_H-M   'P 1'
#
loop_
_entity.id
_entity.type
_entity.pdbx_description
1 polymer ?
#
loop_
_entity_poly.entity_id
_entity_poly.type
_entity_poly.pdbx_seq_one_letter_code
_entity_poly.pdbx_strand_id
1 'polypeptide(L)'
;MDWTAMFQDPQRVGLMVLITVGAAIVGRIVYNLWPKTKSPAFWGSAAAFLVVGALAYMGIPEAGIVAWLFIGIAVIFGAAALVL
;
A
#
# COMPACT_ATOMS: atom_id res chain seq x y z
N MET A 1 3.71 -13.34 -17.33
CA MET A 1 3.63 -13.84 -15.94
C MET A 1 2.28 -14.50 -15.77
N ASP A 2 2.25 -15.73 -15.30
CA ASP A 2 0.99 -16.39 -14.94
C ASP A 2 0.58 -15.89 -13.56
N TRP A 3 -0.31 -14.89 -13.51
CA TRP A 3 -0.71 -14.23 -12.28
C TRP A 3 -1.36 -15.19 -11.28
N THR A 4 -1.98 -16.26 -11.78
CA THR A 4 -2.64 -17.27 -10.94
C THR A 4 -1.63 -18.08 -10.12
N ALA A 5 -0.45 -18.35 -10.68
CA ALA A 5 0.63 -19.06 -10.00
C ALA A 5 1.17 -18.28 -8.78
N MET A 6 1.12 -16.94 -8.80
CA MET A 6 1.56 -16.13 -7.64
C MET A 6 0.62 -16.24 -6.44
N PHE A 7 -0.67 -16.46 -6.68
CA PHE A 7 -1.67 -16.63 -5.60
C PHE A 7 -1.79 -18.08 -5.11
N GLN A 8 -1.23 -19.03 -5.85
CA GLN A 8 -1.19 -20.45 -5.48
C GLN A 8 0.00 -20.79 -4.59
N ASP A 9 1.03 -19.95 -4.54
CA ASP A 9 2.19 -20.10 -3.66
C ASP A 9 1.94 -19.40 -2.30
N PRO A 10 1.78 -20.14 -1.20
CA PRO A 10 1.50 -19.57 0.11
C PRO A 10 2.59 -18.60 0.60
N GLN A 11 3.84 -18.81 0.20
CA GLN A 11 4.95 -17.93 0.61
C GLN A 11 4.83 -16.55 -0.04
N ARG A 12 4.46 -16.50 -1.32
CA ARG A 12 4.27 -15.23 -2.04
C ARG A 12 3.07 -14.45 -1.52
N VAL A 13 1.97 -15.14 -1.22
CA VAL A 13 0.81 -14.54 -0.57
C VAL A 13 1.19 -13.99 0.81
N GLY A 14 1.96 -14.76 1.59
CA GLY A 14 2.49 -14.30 2.89
C GLY A 14 3.36 -13.04 2.77
N LEU A 15 4.22 -12.97 1.75
CA LEU A 15 5.02 -11.77 1.46
C LEU A 15 4.16 -10.56 1.11
N MET A 16 3.12 -10.71 0.28
CA MET A 16 2.19 -9.61 -0.04
C MET A 16 1.49 -9.07 1.20
N VAL A 17 1.06 -9.97 2.11
CA VAL A 17 0.45 -9.58 3.39
C VAL A 17 1.44 -8.85 4.27
N LEU A 18 2.69 -9.34 4.38
CA LEU A 18 3.73 -8.68 5.18
C LEU A 18 4.06 -7.29 4.64
N ILE A 19 4.17 -7.13 3.32
CA ILE A 19 4.40 -5.83 2.67
C ILE A 19 3.25 -4.88 3.00
N THR A 20 2.00 -5.36 2.88
CA THR A 20 0.79 -4.58 3.17
C THR A 20 0.75 -4.12 4.61
N VAL A 21 0.96 -5.03 5.57
CA VAL A 21 0.95 -4.74 7.00
C VAL A 21 2.10 -3.81 7.38
N GLY A 22 3.30 -4.06 6.85
CA GLY A 22 4.47 -3.21 7.07
C GLY A 22 4.24 -1.78 6.58
N ALA A 23 3.70 -1.62 5.37
CA ALA A 23 3.36 -0.31 4.82
C ALA A 23 2.29 0.41 5.65
N ALA A 24 1.26 -0.31 6.12
CA ALA A 24 0.22 0.25 6.99
C ALA A 24 0.78 0.72 8.33
N ILE A 25 1.71 -0.03 8.94
CA ILE A 25 2.40 0.38 10.17
C ILE A 25 3.20 1.65 9.93
N VAL A 26 3.99 1.73 8.85
CA VAL A 26 4.75 2.94 8.51
C VAL A 26 3.82 4.13 8.32
N GLY A 27 2.73 3.96 7.57
CA GLY A 27 1.74 5.02 7.38
C GLY A 27 1.11 5.49 8.69
N ARG A 28 0.83 4.56 9.61
CA ARG A 28 0.31 4.89 10.95
C ARG A 28 1.33 5.63 11.82
N ILE A 29 2.60 5.25 11.73
CA ILE A 29 3.69 5.96 12.43
C ILE A 29 3.76 7.40 11.92
N VAL A 30 3.80 7.59 10.59
CA VAL A 30 3.85 8.93 9.99
C VAL A 30 2.61 9.74 10.37
N TYR A 31 1.42 9.16 10.33
CA TYR A 31 0.19 9.81 10.78
C TYR A 31 0.30 10.33 12.23
N ASN A 32 0.88 9.56 13.13
CA ASN A 32 1.01 9.93 14.54
C ASN A 32 2.09 10.99 14.79
N LEU A 33 3.16 10.98 13.98
CA LEU A 33 4.27 11.92 14.11
C LEU A 33 4.00 13.25 13.40
N TRP A 34 3.19 13.25 12.34
CA TRP A 34 2.97 14.44 11.53
C TRP A 34 2.09 15.48 12.25
N PRO A 35 2.35 16.79 12.08
CA PRO A 35 1.50 17.83 12.67
C PRO A 35 0.04 17.69 12.22
N LYS A 36 -0.90 17.63 13.19
CA LYS A 36 -2.33 17.46 12.92
C LYS A 36 -2.95 18.59 12.10
N THR A 37 -2.33 19.77 12.12
CA THR A 37 -2.72 20.95 11.33
C THR A 37 -2.33 20.86 9.85
N LYS A 38 -1.55 19.85 9.44
CA LYS A 38 -1.01 19.69 8.08
C LYS A 38 -1.41 18.37 7.42
N SER A 39 -2.67 17.95 7.57
CA SER A 39 -3.24 16.77 6.90
C SER A 39 -2.46 15.47 7.16
N PRO A 40 -2.37 15.01 8.43
CA PRO A 40 -1.60 13.81 8.81
C PRO A 40 -2.08 12.54 8.08
N ALA A 41 -3.37 12.45 7.73
CA ALA A 41 -3.94 11.36 6.96
C ALA A 41 -3.28 11.23 5.58
N PHE A 42 -3.14 12.34 4.85
CA PHE A 42 -2.52 12.35 3.52
C PHE A 42 -1.06 11.88 3.59
N TRP A 43 -0.28 12.42 4.53
CA TRP A 43 1.14 12.07 4.66
C TRP A 43 1.37 10.65 5.17
N GLY A 44 0.51 10.15 6.05
CA GLY A 44 0.51 8.75 6.46
C GLY A 44 0.27 7.81 5.28
N SER A 45 -0.75 8.09 4.47
CA SER A 45 -1.02 7.34 3.24
C SER A 45 0.15 7.42 2.27
N ALA A 46 0.65 8.62 1.97
CA ALA A 46 1.76 8.84 1.05
C ALA A 46 3.01 8.05 1.47
N ALA A 47 3.33 8.01 2.77
CA ALA A 47 4.44 7.20 3.28
C ALA A 47 4.24 5.70 3.04
N ALA A 48 3.02 5.18 3.26
CA ALA A 48 2.71 3.78 2.97
C ALA A 48 2.90 3.46 1.47
N PHE A 49 2.39 4.31 0.58
CA PHE A 49 2.58 4.17 -0.87
C PHE A 49 4.06 4.23 -1.28
N LEU A 50 4.84 5.14 -0.69
CA LEU A 50 6.27 5.26 -0.97
C LEU A 50 7.05 4.02 -0.56
N VAL A 51 6.72 3.40 0.58
CA VAL A 51 7.37 2.15 1.01
C VAL A 51 7.09 1.02 0.02
N VAL A 52 5.82 0.83 -0.36
CA VAL A 52 5.46 -0.21 -1.33
C VAL A 52 6.09 0.07 -2.70
N GLY A 53 6.09 1.33 -3.14
CA GLY A 53 6.72 1.76 -4.39
C GLY A 53 8.23 1.56 -4.39
N ALA A 54 8.91 1.84 -3.26
CA ALA A 54 10.34 1.58 -3.12
C ALA A 54 10.66 0.08 -3.21
N LEU A 55 9.85 -0.77 -2.56
CA LEU A 55 10.01 -2.24 -2.66
C LEU A 55 9.80 -2.75 -4.09
N ALA A 56 8.82 -2.19 -4.82
CA ALA A 56 8.60 -2.51 -6.22
C ALA A 56 9.78 -2.06 -7.10
N TYR A 57 10.33 -0.87 -6.85
CA TYR A 57 11.51 -0.37 -7.55
C TYR A 57 12.76 -1.23 -7.31
N MET A 58 12.90 -1.81 -6.11
CA MET A 58 13.99 -2.75 -5.76
C MET A 58 13.84 -4.13 -6.41
N GLY A 59 12.80 -4.33 -7.24
CA GLY A 59 12.62 -5.55 -8.02
C GLY A 59 11.85 -6.66 -7.30
N ILE A 60 11.09 -6.35 -6.24
CA ILE A 60 10.19 -7.30 -5.58
C ILE A 60 8.84 -7.33 -6.35
N PRO A 61 8.54 -8.39 -7.12
CA PRO A 61 7.33 -8.44 -7.95
C PRO A 61 6.03 -8.36 -7.12
N GLU A 62 6.03 -8.99 -5.94
CA GLU A 62 4.90 -9.00 -5.01
C GLU A 62 4.53 -7.58 -4.55
N ALA A 63 5.51 -6.69 -4.39
CA ALA A 63 5.26 -5.29 -4.03
C ALA A 63 4.53 -4.53 -5.15
N GLY A 64 4.79 -4.86 -6.42
CA GLY A 64 4.08 -4.29 -7.56
C GLY A 64 2.59 -4.62 -7.52
N ILE A 65 2.23 -5.85 -7.16
CA ILE A 65 0.82 -6.26 -6.98
C ILE A 65 0.18 -5.48 -5.83
N VAL A 66 0.87 -5.38 -4.70
CA VAL A 66 0.37 -4.62 -3.53
C VAL A 66 0.18 -3.14 -3.88
N ALA A 67 1.08 -2.55 -4.67
CA ALA A 67 0.96 -1.16 -5.13
C ALA A 67 -0.33 -0.97 -5.96
N TRP A 68 -0.60 -1.88 -6.90
CA TRP A 68 -1.84 -1.84 -7.69
C TRP A 68 -3.09 -1.99 -6.81
N LEU A 69 -3.03 -2.87 -5.80
CA LEU A 69 -4.10 -3.02 -4.82
C LEU A 69 -4.37 -1.72 -4.06
N PHE A 70 -3.31 -1.04 -3.60
CA PHE A 70 -3.44 0.23 -2.90
C PHE A 70 -4.01 1.33 -3.81
N ILE A 71 -3.57 1.39 -5.07
CA ILE A 71 -4.11 2.34 -6.06
C ILE A 71 -5.60 2.06 -6.30
N GLY A 72 -5.98 0.80 -6.51
CA GLY A 72 -7.37 0.41 -6.71
C GLY A 72 -8.26 0.82 -5.54
N ILE A 73 -7.81 0.55 -4.31
CA ILE A 73 -8.50 0.98 -3.09
C ILE A 73 -8.61 2.51 -3.02
N ALA A 74 -7.53 3.24 -3.29
CA ALA A 74 -7.54 4.70 -3.28
C ALA A 74 -8.50 5.30 -4.31
N VAL A 75 -8.59 4.70 -5.51
CA VAL A 75 -9.55 5.10 -6.55
C VAL A 75 -10.98 4.85 -6.09
N ILE A 76 -11.26 3.70 -5.47
CA ILE A 76 -12.61 3.39 -4.94
C ILE A 76 -13.01 4.39 -3.86
N PHE A 77 -12.13 4.68 -2.90
CA PHE A 77 -12.40 5.67 -1.86
C PHE A 77 -12.54 7.09 -2.44
N GLY A 78 -11.71 7.45 -3.43
CA GLY A 78 -11.80 8.73 -4.12
C GLY A 78 -13.12 8.89 -4.88
N ALA A 79 -13.57 7.85 -5.59
CA ALA A 79 -14.85 7.84 -6.28
C ALA A 79 -16.03 7.91 -5.30
N ALA A 80 -15.98 7.13 -4.20
CA ALA A 80 -17.01 7.17 -3.17
C ALA A 80 -17.13 8.57 -2.53
N ALA A 81 -16.02 9.27 -2.33
CA ALA A 81 -16.00 10.63 -1.80
C ALA A 81 -16.58 11.70 -2.75
N LEU A 82 -16.76 11.39 -4.05
CA LEU A 82 -17.40 12.29 -5.01
C LEU A 82 -18.92 12.10 -5.09
N VAL A 83 -19.43 10.98 -4.60
CA VAL A 83 -20.85 10.59 -4.67
C VAL A 83 -21.57 10.78 -3.33
N LEU A 84 -20.82 10.80 -2.22
CA LEU A 84 -21.27 11.16 -0.87
C LEU A 84 -21.17 12.66 -0.62
#